data_AF-A0A2X1QFM5-F1
#
_entry.id   AF-A0A2X1QFM5-F1
#
_cell.length_a   1.000
_cell.length_b   1.000
_cell.length_c   1.000
_cell.angle_alpha   90.00
_cell.angle_beta   90.00
_cell.angle_gamma   90.00
#
_symmetry.space_group_name_H-M   'P 1'
#
loop_
_entity.id
_entity.type
_entity.pdbx_description
1 polymer ?
#
loop_
_entity_poly.entity_id
_entity_poly.type
_entity_poly.pdbx_seq_one_letter_code
_entity_poly.pdbx_strand_id
1 'polypeptide(L)'
;MSVDLRNTDNAILCLAEQQLAEFVAKTSQEEGVEITSRSLVRFNPVIFADEIVNAVEAEAERQALSYRRLPSGAGHDAQFMASVCPAGMIFVPCVDGISHNVKEHSAAKDLIAGANVLLQVVLQRAQRMD
;
A
#
# COMPACT_ATOMS: atom_id res chain seq x y z
N MET A 1 -0.78 20.14 14.76
CA MET A 1 -0.36 19.68 13.41
C MET A 1 -0.41 18.16 13.36
N SER A 2 -0.34 17.55 12.17
CA SER A 2 -0.20 16.10 11.99
C SER A 2 1.04 15.78 11.17
N VAL A 3 1.61 14.61 11.40
CA VAL A 3 2.73 14.06 10.61
C VAL A 3 2.34 12.64 10.18
N ASP A 4 2.63 12.29 8.93
CA ASP A 4 2.42 10.97 8.34
C ASP A 4 3.79 10.47 7.84
N LEU A 5 4.26 9.36 8.41
CA LEU A 5 5.53 8.73 8.06
C LEU A 5 5.25 7.35 7.44
N ARG A 6 5.88 7.08 6.30
CA ARG A 6 5.70 5.81 5.57
C ARG A 6 7.04 5.31 5.06
N ASN A 7 7.27 4.02 5.17
CA ASN A 7 8.37 3.32 4.52
C ASN A 7 7.97 1.87 4.28
N THR A 8 8.53 1.24 3.24
CA THR A 8 8.35 -0.21 3.00
C THR A 8 9.25 -1.06 3.89
N ASP A 9 10.28 -0.44 4.51
CA ASP A 9 11.18 -1.06 5.47
C ASP A 9 10.84 -0.59 6.89
N ASN A 10 10.52 -1.53 7.78
CA ASN A 10 10.15 -1.23 9.15
C ASN A 10 11.30 -0.62 9.96
N ALA A 11 12.55 -1.04 9.72
CA ALA A 11 13.71 -0.50 10.43
C ALA A 11 13.93 0.97 10.05
N ILE A 12 13.77 1.31 8.77
CA ILE A 12 13.87 2.71 8.30
C ILE A 12 12.71 3.55 8.84
N LEU A 13 11.49 3.00 8.89
CA LEU A 13 10.34 3.69 9.50
C LEU A 13 10.59 3.99 10.98
N CYS A 14 11.04 3.01 11.77
CA CYS A 14 11.38 3.20 13.18
C CYS A 14 12.48 4.26 13.35
N LEU A 15 13.49 4.29 12.47
CA LEU A 15 14.53 5.31 12.50
C LEU A 15 13.95 6.71 12.25
N ALA A 16 13.05 6.86 11.28
CA ALA A 16 12.40 8.14 11.00
C ALA A 16 11.50 8.61 12.17
N GLU A 17 10.78 7.69 12.81
CA GLU A 17 9.98 7.96 14.02
C GLU A 17 10.87 8.44 15.17
N GLN A 18 12.02 7.79 15.38
CA GLN A 18 13.00 8.17 16.40
C GLN A 18 13.57 9.57 16.11
N GLN A 19 14.01 9.83 14.88
CA GLN A 19 14.55 11.13 14.48
C GLN A 19 13.54 12.27 14.64
N LEU A 20 12.26 12.02 14.32
CA LEU A 20 11.20 13.00 14.56
C LEU A 20 11.02 13.28 16.05
N ALA A 21 11.01 12.24 16.89
CA ALA A 21 10.87 12.40 18.34
C ALA A 21 12.04 13.19 18.95
N GLU A 22 13.27 12.89 18.54
CA GLU A 22 14.49 13.62 18.95
C GLU A 22 14.43 15.09 18.52
N PHE A 23 14.02 15.37 17.28
CA PHE A 23 13.85 16.72 16.78
C PHE A 23 12.83 17.51 17.61
N VAL A 24 11.66 16.92 17.86
CA VAL A 24 10.60 17.56 18.65
C VAL A 24 11.07 17.87 20.07
N ALA A 25 11.75 16.92 20.73
CA ALA A 25 12.28 17.10 22.07
C ALA A 25 13.31 18.25 22.13
N LYS A 26 14.20 18.31 21.14
CA LYS A 26 15.19 19.38 21.00
C LYS A 26 14.52 20.74 20.81
N THR A 27 13.58 20.86 19.88
CA THR A 27 12.88 22.13 19.60
C THR A 27 12.08 22.60 20.81
N SER A 28 11.43 21.71 21.55
CA SER A 28 10.71 22.06 22.79
C SER A 28 11.64 22.73 23.81
N GLN A 29 12.88 22.24 23.95
CA GLN A 29 13.88 22.81 24.86
C GLN A 29 14.43 24.15 24.35
N GLU A 30 14.80 24.24 23.07
CA GLU A 30 15.40 25.43 22.48
C GLU A 30 14.44 26.62 22.45
N GLU A 31 13.16 26.37 22.19
CA GLU A 31 12.13 27.41 22.09
C GLU A 31 11.40 27.67 23.43
N GLY A 32 11.66 26.86 24.46
CA GLY A 32 11.04 27.00 25.78
C GLY A 32 9.52 26.78 25.78
N VAL A 33 9.01 25.92 24.90
CA VAL A 33 7.58 25.62 24.75
C VAL A 33 7.28 24.16 25.07
N GLU A 34 6.07 23.88 25.56
CA GLU A 34 5.60 22.51 25.74
C GLU A 34 5.09 21.95 24.40
N ILE A 35 5.59 20.78 24.01
CA ILE A 35 5.09 20.04 22.85
C ILE A 35 4.62 18.66 23.31
N THR A 36 3.35 18.35 23.11
CA THR A 36 2.78 17.02 23.34
C THR A 36 2.49 16.34 22.00
N SER A 37 2.72 15.02 21.95
CA SER A 37 2.46 14.21 20.77
C SER A 37 1.78 12.90 21.16
N ARG A 38 1.00 12.34 20.23
CA ARG A 38 0.40 11.02 20.37
C ARG A 38 0.39 10.33 19.00
N SER A 39 0.62 9.02 18.98
CA SER A 39 0.39 8.23 17.78
C SER A 39 -1.09 7.97 17.61
N LEU A 40 -1.64 8.34 16.45
CA LEU A 40 -3.03 8.04 16.10
C LEU A 40 -3.17 6.65 15.49
N VAL A 41 -2.16 6.25 14.72
CA VAL A 41 -2.15 5.02 13.95
C VAL A 41 -0.72 4.63 13.61
N ARG A 42 -0.40 3.34 13.68
CA ARG A 42 0.92 2.81 13.33
C ARG A 42 0.80 1.37 12.83
N PHE A 43 1.29 1.11 11.62
CA PHE A 43 1.28 -0.21 10.99
C PHE A 43 2.69 -0.62 10.59
N ASN A 44 3.00 -1.91 10.68
CA ASN A 44 4.20 -2.45 10.04
C ASN A 44 3.96 -2.56 8.53
N PRO A 45 5.02 -2.43 7.69
CA PRO A 45 4.95 -2.82 6.29
C PRO A 45 4.51 -4.27 6.14
N VAL A 46 3.67 -4.55 5.15
CA VAL A 46 3.10 -5.88 4.90
C VAL A 46 3.66 -6.43 3.60
N ILE A 47 4.14 -7.67 3.66
CA ILE A 47 4.46 -8.47 2.46
C ILE A 47 3.25 -9.35 2.15
N PHE A 48 2.68 -9.18 0.96
CA PHE A 48 1.57 -10.00 0.50
C PHE A 48 2.01 -11.42 0.17
N ALA A 49 1.05 -12.36 0.21
CA ALA A 49 1.34 -13.76 -0.02
C ALA A 49 1.77 -13.99 -1.48
N ASP A 50 2.96 -14.59 -1.67
CA ASP A 50 3.52 -14.86 -3.00
C ASP A 50 2.55 -15.63 -3.89
N GLU A 51 1.78 -16.57 -3.34
CA GLU A 51 0.80 -17.32 -4.11
C GLU A 51 -0.35 -16.49 -4.71
N ILE A 52 -0.68 -15.34 -4.11
CA ILE A 52 -1.68 -14.41 -4.64
C ILE A 52 -1.01 -13.45 -5.62
N VAL A 53 0.16 -12.91 -5.27
CA VAL A 53 0.93 -12.01 -6.14
C VAL A 53 1.29 -12.70 -7.47
N ASN A 54 1.78 -13.94 -7.41
CA ASN A 54 2.14 -14.74 -8.57
C ASN A 54 0.90 -15.08 -9.43
N ALA A 55 -0.26 -15.30 -8.80
CA ALA A 55 -1.50 -15.57 -9.55
C ALA A 55 -1.96 -14.34 -10.34
N VAL A 56 -1.88 -13.15 -9.73
CA VAL A 56 -2.13 -11.87 -10.40
C VAL A 56 -1.16 -11.64 -11.55
N GLU A 57 0.13 -11.84 -11.32
CA GLU A 57 1.18 -11.67 -12.33
C GLU A 57 0.98 -12.60 -13.53
N ALA A 58 0.75 -13.90 -13.26
CA ALA A 58 0.49 -14.88 -14.30
C ALA A 58 -0.77 -14.57 -15.11
N GLU A 59 -1.80 -14.00 -14.47
CA GLU A 59 -3.02 -13.61 -15.16
C GLU A 59 -2.83 -12.37 -16.04
N ALA A 60 -2.08 -11.37 -15.57
CA ALA A 60 -1.70 -10.23 -16.39
C ALA A 60 -0.89 -10.66 -17.62
N GLU A 61 0.05 -11.61 -17.44
CA GLU A 61 0.81 -12.20 -18.54
C GLU A 61 -0.07 -12.95 -19.55
N ARG A 62 -1.01 -13.78 -19.07
CA ARG A 62 -1.98 -14.49 -19.95
C ARG A 62 -2.83 -13.55 -20.80
N GLN A 63 -3.17 -12.38 -20.26
CA GLN A 63 -3.91 -11.34 -20.97
C GLN A 63 -3.01 -10.44 -21.84
N ALA A 64 -1.71 -10.75 -21.93
CA ALA A 64 -0.70 -9.98 -22.65
C ALA A 64 -0.63 -8.50 -22.22
N LEU A 65 -0.89 -8.23 -20.94
CA LEU A 65 -0.80 -6.90 -20.34
C LEU A 65 0.64 -6.61 -19.93
N SER A 66 1.07 -5.35 -20.06
CA SER A 66 2.29 -4.90 -19.40
C SER A 66 2.04 -4.80 -17.89
N TYR A 67 3.00 -5.28 -17.10
CA TYR A 67 2.89 -5.26 -15.64
C TYR A 67 4.25 -5.03 -14.99
N ARG A 68 4.22 -4.73 -13.70
CA ARG A 68 5.38 -4.76 -12.81
C ARG A 68 4.92 -5.04 -11.39
N ARG A 69 5.80 -5.63 -10.58
CA ARG A 69 5.62 -5.65 -9.12
C ARG A 69 5.95 -4.27 -8.54
N LEU A 70 5.17 -3.83 -7.57
CA LEU A 70 5.41 -2.60 -6.82
C LEU A 70 4.86 -2.70 -5.39
N PRO A 71 5.46 -1.99 -4.42
CA PRO A 71 4.83 -1.76 -3.13
C PRO A 71 3.68 -0.74 -3.26
N SER A 72 2.67 -0.83 -2.38
CA SER A 72 1.72 0.28 -2.21
C SER A 72 2.29 1.30 -1.22
N GLY A 73 2.25 2.58 -1.61
CA GLY A 73 2.57 3.71 -0.73
C GLY A 73 1.38 4.16 0.14
N ALA A 74 0.19 3.59 -0.08
CA ALA A 74 -1.02 3.90 0.67
C ALA A 74 -1.46 2.71 1.53
N GLY A 75 -2.14 3.01 2.64
CA GLY A 75 -2.81 2.00 3.45
C GLY A 75 -4.09 1.52 2.75
N HIS A 76 -4.31 0.21 2.75
CA HIS A 76 -5.50 -0.43 2.19
C HIS A 76 -5.99 -1.54 3.10
N ASP A 77 -7.28 -1.87 3.08
CA ASP A 77 -7.84 -2.93 3.91
C ASP A 77 -7.15 -4.29 3.72
N ALA A 78 -6.67 -4.55 2.49
CA ALA A 78 -5.88 -5.74 2.16
C ALA A 78 -4.67 -5.94 3.09
N GLN A 79 -4.06 -4.86 3.61
CA GLN A 79 -2.92 -4.95 4.54
C GLN A 79 -3.33 -5.65 5.86
N PHE A 80 -4.57 -5.45 6.31
CA PHE A 80 -5.10 -6.11 7.50
C PHE A 80 -5.55 -7.52 7.17
N MET A 81 -6.16 -7.73 6.00
CA MET A 81 -6.53 -9.07 5.54
C MET A 81 -5.34 -10.02 5.47
N ALA A 82 -4.16 -9.52 5.09
CA ALA A 82 -2.92 -10.31 5.04
C ALA A 82 -2.52 -10.93 6.39
N SER A 83 -3.04 -10.42 7.52
CA SER A 83 -2.81 -11.01 8.84
C SER A 83 -3.66 -12.24 9.15
N VAL A 84 -4.74 -12.48 8.39
CA VAL A 84 -5.72 -13.55 8.65
C VAL A 84 -5.94 -14.49 7.46
N CYS A 85 -5.55 -14.10 6.25
CA CYS A 85 -5.61 -14.95 5.07
C CYS A 85 -4.57 -14.54 4.02
N PRO A 86 -4.23 -15.42 3.06
CA PRO A 86 -3.47 -15.02 1.87
C PRO A 86 -4.18 -13.87 1.16
N ALA A 87 -3.47 -12.76 0.98
CA ALA A 87 -3.99 -11.56 0.36
C ALA A 87 -2.98 -10.99 -0.65
N GLY A 88 -3.47 -10.16 -1.56
CA GLY A 88 -2.70 -9.45 -2.58
C GLY A 88 -3.53 -8.33 -3.19
N MET A 89 -2.91 -7.51 -4.03
CA MET A 89 -3.56 -6.36 -4.66
C MET A 89 -3.27 -6.30 -6.16
N ILE A 90 -4.20 -5.72 -6.91
CA ILE A 90 -4.04 -5.40 -8.34
C ILE A 90 -4.15 -3.88 -8.47
N PHE A 91 -3.14 -3.25 -9.07
CA PHE A 91 -3.13 -1.82 -9.32
C PHE A 91 -3.33 -1.54 -10.81
N VAL A 92 -4.01 -0.44 -11.11
CA VAL A 92 -4.14 0.12 -12.45
C VAL A 92 -3.56 1.54 -12.47
N PRO A 93 -3.04 2.03 -13.61
CA PRO A 93 -2.54 3.39 -13.70
C PRO A 93 -3.62 4.45 -13.39
N CYS A 94 -3.20 5.50 -12.71
CA CYS A 94 -3.95 6.75 -12.59
C CYS A 94 -3.18 7.85 -13.34
N VAL A 95 -3.89 8.69 -14.10
CA VAL A 95 -3.31 9.78 -14.89
C VAL A 95 -2.55 10.73 -13.95
N ASP A 96 -1.29 11.00 -14.30
CA ASP A 96 -0.35 11.82 -13.53
C ASP A 96 -0.11 11.35 -12.07
N GLY A 97 -0.53 10.14 -11.70
CA GLY A 97 -0.42 9.62 -10.34
C GLY A 97 -1.24 10.42 -9.31
N ILE A 98 -2.23 11.19 -9.75
CA ILE A 98 -3.05 12.02 -8.86
C ILE A 98 -4.04 11.14 -8.10
N SER A 99 -4.12 11.31 -6.78
CA SER A 99 -5.16 10.71 -5.95
C SER A 99 -5.61 11.67 -4.83
N HIS A 100 -6.72 11.35 -4.15
CA HIS A 100 -7.36 12.21 -3.14
C HIS A 100 -7.68 13.62 -3.69
N ASN A 101 -8.03 13.67 -4.97
CA ASN A 101 -8.28 14.91 -5.70
C ASN A 101 -9.42 14.70 -6.71
N VAL A 102 -10.22 15.73 -6.96
CA VAL A 102 -11.32 15.69 -7.94
C VAL A 102 -10.85 15.42 -9.38
N LYS A 103 -9.56 15.57 -9.66
CA LYS A 103 -8.93 15.26 -10.96
C LYS A 103 -8.43 13.82 -11.06
N GLU A 104 -8.56 13.00 -10.01
CA GLU A 104 -8.20 11.58 -10.04
C GLU A 104 -8.93 10.88 -11.18
N HIS A 105 -8.19 10.19 -12.05
CA HIS A 105 -8.74 9.58 -13.25
C HIS A 105 -7.89 8.41 -13.74
N SER A 106 -8.55 7.29 -14.04
CA SER A 106 -7.97 6.15 -14.76
C SER A 106 -8.71 5.96 -16.08
N ALA A 107 -7.97 5.66 -17.15
CA ALA A 107 -8.59 5.41 -18.44
C ALA A 107 -9.44 4.13 -18.39
N ALA A 108 -10.57 4.13 -19.10
CA ALA A 108 -11.50 3.00 -19.11
C ALA A 108 -10.83 1.66 -19.48
N LYS A 109 -9.88 1.68 -20.43
CA LYS A 109 -9.13 0.49 -20.83
C LYS A 109 -8.34 -0.14 -19.67
N ASP A 110 -7.78 0.69 -18.79
CA ASP A 110 -6.94 0.24 -17.68
C ASP A 110 -7.83 -0.31 -16.54
N LEU A 111 -8.97 0.34 -16.31
CA LEU A 111 -10.00 -0.16 -15.39
C LEU A 111 -10.54 -1.52 -15.82
N ILE A 112 -10.84 -1.69 -17.12
CA ILE A 112 -11.31 -2.96 -17.69
C ILE A 112 -10.22 -4.04 -17.55
N ALA A 113 -8.97 -3.72 -17.86
CA ALA A 113 -7.85 -4.65 -17.72
C ALA A 113 -7.69 -5.12 -16.26
N GLY A 114 -7.69 -4.19 -15.30
CA GLY A 114 -7.60 -4.53 -13.87
C GLY A 114 -8.77 -5.38 -13.38
N ALA A 115 -9.99 -5.06 -13.81
CA ALA A 115 -11.19 -5.82 -13.47
C ALA A 115 -11.17 -7.24 -14.06
N ASN A 116 -10.69 -7.40 -15.30
CA ASN A 116 -10.55 -8.70 -15.94
C ASN A 116 -9.50 -9.58 -15.24
N VAL A 117 -8.36 -9.02 -14.86
CA VAL A 117 -7.36 -9.74 -14.06
C VAL A 117 -7.96 -10.18 -12.72
N LEU A 118 -8.64 -9.28 -12.01
CA LEU A 118 -9.32 -9.60 -10.76
C LEU A 118 -10.32 -10.76 -10.93
N LEU A 119 -11.19 -10.67 -11.94
CA LEU A 119 -12.21 -11.68 -12.23
C LEU A 119 -11.56 -13.06 -12.41
N GLN A 120 -10.55 -13.17 -13.24
CA GLN A 120 -9.91 -14.45 -13.55
C GLN A 120 -9.15 -15.02 -12.37
N VAL A 121 -8.44 -14.19 -11.60
CA VAL A 121 -7.76 -14.63 -10.37
C VAL A 121 -8.78 -15.14 -9.36
N VAL A 122 -9.88 -14.43 -9.13
CA VAL A 122 -10.93 -14.86 -8.20
C VAL A 122 -11.54 -16.19 -8.63
N LEU A 123 -11.87 -16.36 -9.92
CA LEU A 123 -12.41 -17.63 -10.43
C LEU A 123 -11.43 -18.79 -10.22
N GLN A 124 -10.15 -18.59 -10.55
CA GLN A 124 -9.11 -19.61 -10.37
C GLN A 124 -8.91 -19.99 -8.90
N ARG A 125 -9.03 -19.03 -7.97
CA ARG A 125 -8.90 -19.30 -6.54
C ARG A 125 -10.16 -19.96 -5.96
N ALA A 126 -11.35 -19.56 -6.40
CA ALA A 126 -12.62 -20.10 -5.94
C ALA A 126 -12.87 -21.54 -6.41
N GLN A 127 -12.27 -21.95 -7.53
CA GLN A 127 -12.39 -23.32 -8.07
C GLN A 127 -11.36 -24.30 -7.47
N ARG A 128 -10.50 -23.84 -6.56
CA ARG A 128 -9.63 -24.76 -5.82
C ARG A 128 -10.50 -25.58 -4.90
N MET A 129 -10.60 -26.87 -5.20
CA MET A 129 -11.01 -27.86 -4.22
C MET A 129 -9.76 -28.14 -3.40
N ASP A 130 -9.76 -27.74 -2.14
CA ASP A 130 -8.71 -28.11 -1.19
C ASP A 130 -8.53 -29.64 -1.12
#